data_AF-A0A4R6R034-F1
#
_entry.id   AF-A0A4R6R034-F1
#
_cell.length_a   1.000
_cell.length_b   1.000
_cell.length_c   1.000
_cell.angle_alpha   90.00
_cell.angle_beta   90.00
_cell.angle_gamma   90.00
#
_symmetry.space_group_name_H-M   'P 1'
#
loop_
_entity.id
_entity.type
_entity.pdbx_description
1 polymer ?
#
loop_
_entity_poly.entity_id
_entity_poly.type
_entity_poly.pdbx_seq_one_letter_code
_entity_poly.pdbx_strand_id
1 'polypeptide(L)'
;MNSLAPVPGTPPASLPADRPRPAPAPPRVREMTTLELGRAGEDLAADHLVACGWQIVERNLRLEHGELDIVALAHTTLVFVEVKTRRSFVTGVPQAAVTPAKLRRLRRLAGEYLMERSTPHRDVRIDVIAVHAHLDGVFSLEHLEGVH
;
A
#
# COMPACT_ATOMS: atom_id res chain seq x y z
N MET A 1 1.98 62.31 50.57
CA MET A 1 3.14 61.50 50.14
C MET A 1 2.63 60.09 49.85
N ASN A 2 2.82 59.63 48.61
CA ASN A 2 2.22 58.45 47.99
C ASN A 2 2.36 57.16 48.79
N SER A 3 1.28 56.38 48.88
CA SER A 3 1.34 54.94 49.14
C SER A 3 0.55 54.22 48.04
N LEU A 4 1.27 53.66 47.06
CA LEU A 4 0.69 52.77 46.04
C LEU A 4 0.38 51.43 46.69
N ALA A 5 -0.87 50.98 46.56
CA ALA A 5 -1.27 49.61 46.88
C ALA A 5 -0.64 48.60 45.91
N PRO A 6 -0.35 47.36 46.34
CA PRO A 6 0.25 46.34 45.48
C PRO A 6 -0.78 45.77 44.49
N VAL A 7 -0.35 45.55 43.26
CA VAL A 7 -1.11 44.84 42.21
C VAL A 7 -1.00 43.33 42.49
N PRO A 8 -2.09 42.55 42.47
CA PRO A 8 -2.00 41.09 42.64
C PRO A 8 -1.39 40.44 41.40
N GLY A 9 -0.38 39.58 41.61
CA GLY A 9 0.26 38.81 40.55
C GLY A 9 -0.66 37.74 39.98
N THR A 10 -0.71 37.63 38.66
CA THR A 10 -1.38 36.56 37.92
C THR A 10 -0.73 35.20 38.27
N PRO A 11 -1.50 34.15 38.63
CA PRO A 11 -0.92 32.83 38.82
C PRO A 11 -0.45 32.26 37.46
N PRO A 12 0.64 31.45 37.43
CA PRO A 12 1.07 30.81 36.20
C PRO A 12 0.01 29.81 35.72
N ALA A 13 -0.33 29.87 34.44
CA ALA A 13 -1.22 28.92 33.80
C ALA A 13 -0.67 27.49 33.94
N SER A 14 -1.44 26.62 34.59
CA SER A 14 -1.12 25.19 34.67
C SER A 14 -1.16 24.58 33.27
N LEU A 15 -0.04 24.02 32.82
CA LEU A 15 0.01 23.28 31.55
C LEU A 15 -0.90 22.06 31.64
N PRO A 16 -1.72 21.75 30.60
CA PRO A 16 -2.57 20.58 30.61
C PRO A 16 -1.71 19.30 30.57
N ALA A 17 -1.88 18.47 31.59
CA ALA A 17 -1.28 17.16 31.72
C ALA A 17 -2.08 16.11 30.93
N ASP A 18 -2.15 16.24 29.60
CA ASP A 18 -2.51 15.11 28.73
C ASP A 18 -2.20 15.41 27.25
N ARG A 19 -0.91 15.44 26.88
CA ARG A 19 -0.58 15.31 25.46
C ARG A 19 -0.60 13.83 25.12
N PRO A 20 -1.40 13.39 24.14
CA PRO A 20 -1.35 12.02 23.68
C PRO A 20 0.09 11.69 23.30
N ARG A 21 0.60 10.58 23.85
CA ARG A 21 1.94 10.09 23.53
C ARG A 21 2.01 9.96 22.00
N PRO A 22 3.01 10.55 21.33
CA PRO A 22 3.13 10.41 19.89
C PRO A 22 3.16 8.91 19.58
N ALA A 23 2.35 8.51 18.58
CA ALA A 23 2.37 7.14 18.08
C ALA A 23 3.83 6.74 17.82
N PRO A 24 4.21 5.48 18.12
CA PRO A 24 5.56 5.02 17.82
C PRO A 24 5.86 5.30 16.35
N ALA A 25 7.05 5.85 16.08
CA ALA A 25 7.50 6.05 14.71
C ALA A 25 7.37 4.71 13.96
N PRO A 26 6.90 4.71 12.70
CA PRO A 26 6.78 3.49 11.93
C PRO A 26 8.12 2.73 11.94
N PRO A 27 8.10 1.38 12.00
CA PRO A 27 9.33 0.60 11.99
C PRO A 27 10.18 1.01 10.79
N ARG A 28 11.49 1.20 11.00
CA ARG A 28 12.38 1.54 9.90
C ARG A 28 12.32 0.40 8.88
N VAL A 29 12.33 0.68 7.58
CA VAL A 29 12.27 -0.35 6.51
C VAL A 29 13.28 -1.50 6.71
N ARG A 30 14.40 -1.22 7.40
CA ARG A 30 15.42 -2.21 7.82
C ARG A 30 14.93 -3.23 8.85
N GLU A 31 14.04 -2.82 9.73
CA GLU A 31 13.53 -3.60 10.87
C GLU A 31 12.28 -4.40 10.49
N MET A 32 11.58 -4.00 9.42
CA MET A 32 10.42 -4.73 8.92
C MET A 32 10.83 -6.13 8.45
N THR A 33 10.06 -7.13 8.83
CA THR A 33 10.12 -8.48 8.26
C THR A 33 9.69 -8.48 6.79
N THR A 34 9.98 -9.55 6.05
CA THR A 34 9.51 -9.70 4.67
C THR A 34 7.98 -9.67 4.57
N LEU A 35 7.28 -10.21 5.58
CA LEU A 35 5.82 -10.21 5.62
C LEU A 35 5.25 -8.81 5.84
N GLU A 36 5.77 -8.07 6.83
CA GLU A 36 5.34 -6.68 7.08
C GLU A 36 5.63 -5.79 5.88
N LEU A 37 6.79 -5.96 5.26
CA LEU A 37 7.15 -5.23 4.05
C LEU A 37 6.19 -5.56 2.89
N GLY A 38 5.86 -6.84 2.72
CA GLY A 38 4.89 -7.30 1.72
C GLY A 38 3.54 -6.62 1.90
N ARG A 39 2.99 -6.66 3.12
CA ARG A 39 1.71 -6.02 3.47
C ARG A 39 1.72 -4.53 3.23
N ALA A 40 2.76 -3.83 3.69
CA ALA A 40 2.88 -2.39 3.48
C ALA A 40 2.91 -2.02 1.99
N GLY A 41 3.57 -2.83 1.15
CA GLY A 41 3.57 -2.60 -0.28
C GLY A 41 2.22 -2.90 -0.96
N GLU A 42 1.49 -3.91 -0.49
CA GLU A 42 0.14 -4.18 -0.98
C GLU A 42 -0.85 -3.07 -0.58
N ASP A 43 -0.76 -2.56 0.65
CA ASP A 43 -1.55 -1.41 1.09
C ASP A 43 -1.28 -0.19 0.21
N LEU A 44 -0.01 0.14 -0.03
CA LEU A 44 0.38 1.24 -0.93
C LEU A 44 -0.09 1.02 -2.37
N ALA A 45 -0.07 -0.22 -2.87
CA ALA A 45 -0.58 -0.55 -4.18
C ALA A 45 -2.10 -0.34 -4.25
N ALA A 46 -2.84 -0.80 -3.25
CA ALA A 46 -4.29 -0.58 -3.17
C ALA A 46 -4.62 0.92 -3.10
N ASP A 47 -3.93 1.68 -2.25
CA ASP A 47 -4.12 3.12 -2.13
C ASP A 47 -3.82 3.85 -3.46
N HIS A 48 -2.78 3.44 -4.17
CA HIS A 48 -2.45 3.97 -5.50
C HIS A 48 -3.58 3.71 -6.51
N LEU A 49 -4.09 2.49 -6.58
CA LEU A 49 -5.19 2.14 -7.49
C LEU A 49 -6.47 2.94 -7.16
N VAL A 50 -6.80 3.09 -5.88
CA VAL A 50 -7.93 3.91 -5.42
C VAL A 50 -7.72 5.37 -5.81
N ALA A 51 -6.50 5.91 -5.65
CA ALA A 51 -6.17 7.27 -6.06
C ALA A 51 -6.27 7.47 -7.59
N CYS A 52 -6.04 6.41 -8.37
CA CYS A 52 -6.30 6.36 -9.81
C CYS A 52 -7.79 6.20 -10.17
N GLY A 53 -8.69 6.18 -9.19
CA GLY A 53 -10.14 6.07 -9.38
C GLY A 53 -10.64 4.64 -9.60
N TRP A 54 -9.82 3.63 -9.30
CA TRP A 54 -10.23 2.24 -9.44
C TRP A 54 -10.96 1.75 -8.20
N GLN A 55 -11.87 0.79 -8.38
CA GLN A 55 -12.54 0.14 -7.27
C GLN A 55 -11.77 -1.12 -6.88
N ILE A 56 -11.34 -1.24 -5.63
CA ILE A 56 -10.82 -2.50 -5.10
C ILE A 56 -11.99 -3.47 -4.93
N VAL A 57 -11.90 -4.64 -5.56
CA VAL A 57 -12.91 -5.70 -5.49
C VAL A 57 -12.52 -6.69 -4.38
N GLU A 58 -11.30 -7.20 -4.44
CA GLU A 58 -10.75 -8.14 -3.45
C GLU A 58 -9.26 -7.90 -3.22
N ARG A 59 -8.76 -8.31 -2.05
CA ARG A 59 -7.35 -8.26 -1.66
C ARG A 59 -6.97 -9.53 -0.93
N ASN A 60 -5.71 -9.96 -1.05
CA ASN A 60 -5.19 -11.18 -0.41
C ASN A 60 -6.09 -12.41 -0.64
N LEU A 61 -6.62 -12.56 -1.87
CA LEU A 61 -7.58 -13.60 -2.17
C LEU A 61 -6.86 -14.95 -2.30
N ARG A 62 -7.29 -15.91 -1.49
CA ARG A 62 -6.86 -17.30 -1.58
C ARG A 62 -7.80 -18.11 -2.45
N LEU A 63 -7.20 -18.79 -3.41
CA LEU A 63 -7.80 -19.71 -4.35
C LEU A 63 -7.21 -21.12 -4.13
N GLU A 64 -7.79 -22.15 -4.72
CA GLU A 64 -7.31 -23.53 -4.59
C GLU A 64 -5.84 -23.63 -5.04
N HIS A 65 -5.48 -22.92 -6.10
CA HIS A 65 -4.17 -23.05 -6.76
C HIS A 65 -3.19 -21.93 -6.43
N GLY A 66 -3.53 -21.02 -5.52
CA GLY A 66 -2.65 -19.91 -5.16
C GLY A 66 -3.37 -18.71 -4.60
N GLU A 67 -2.73 -17.55 -4.74
CA GLU A 67 -3.19 -16.30 -4.15
C GLU A 67 -3.12 -15.20 -5.20
N LEU A 68 -4.12 -14.32 -5.19
CA LEU A 68 -4.16 -13.06 -5.94
C LEU A 68 -4.02 -11.91 -4.95
N ASP A 69 -3.03 -11.03 -5.17
CA ASP A 69 -2.76 -9.95 -4.23
C ASP A 69 -3.90 -8.92 -4.25
N ILE A 70 -4.27 -8.41 -5.43
CA ILE A 70 -5.38 -7.46 -5.59
C ILE A 70 -6.19 -7.78 -6.85
N VAL A 71 -7.52 -7.73 -6.72
CA VAL A 71 -8.46 -7.67 -7.83
C VAL A 71 -9.14 -6.30 -7.79
N ALA A 72 -9.08 -5.56 -8.89
CA ALA A 72 -9.62 -4.21 -8.97
C ALA A 72 -10.40 -3.99 -10.27
N LEU A 73 -11.34 -3.05 -10.27
CA LEU A 73 -12.09 -2.64 -11.44
C LEU A 73 -11.62 -1.24 -11.88
N ALA A 74 -10.98 -1.20 -13.05
CA ALA A 74 -10.58 0.02 -13.74
C ALA A 74 -11.64 0.36 -14.80
N HIS A 75 -12.58 1.25 -14.47
CA HIS A 75 -13.77 1.49 -15.30
C HIS A 75 -14.57 0.20 -15.57
N THR A 76 -14.43 -0.39 -16.76
CA THR A 76 -15.09 -1.65 -17.14
C THR A 76 -14.14 -2.84 -17.25
N THR A 77 -12.88 -2.67 -16.88
CA THR A 77 -11.85 -3.70 -16.99
C THR A 77 -11.57 -4.28 -15.61
N LEU A 78 -11.73 -5.60 -15.48
CA LEU A 78 -11.34 -6.32 -14.27
C LEU A 78 -9.83 -6.61 -14.34
N VAL A 79 -9.10 -6.05 -13.40
CA VAL A 79 -7.64 -6.10 -13.37
C VAL A 79 -7.17 -6.97 -12.21
N PHE A 80 -6.37 -7.98 -12.55
CA PHE A 80 -5.67 -8.83 -11.59
C PHE A 80 -4.26 -8.26 -11.40
N VAL A 81 -3.99 -7.72 -10.21
CA VAL A 81 -2.75 -7.01 -9.93
C VAL A 81 -1.88 -7.87 -9.00
N GLU A 82 -0.68 -8.19 -9.45
CA GLU A 82 0.36 -8.78 -8.61
C GLU A 82 1.24 -7.66 -8.04
N VAL A 83 1.47 -7.70 -6.73
CA VAL A 83 2.28 -6.70 -6.01
C VAL A 83 3.63 -7.30 -5.65
N LYS A 84 4.70 -6.60 -6.01
CA LYS A 84 6.07 -7.02 -5.73
C LYS A 84 6.78 -5.97 -4.89
N THR A 85 6.83 -6.21 -3.59
CA THR A 85 7.59 -5.35 -2.68
C THR A 85 9.02 -5.83 -2.52
N ARG A 86 9.98 -4.92 -2.67
CA ARG A 86 11.38 -5.19 -2.38
C ARG A 86 12.03 -4.00 -1.68
N ARG A 87 13.07 -4.29 -0.90
CA ARG A 87 13.96 -3.26 -0.36
C ARG A 87 14.83 -2.75 -1.50
N SER A 88 14.87 -1.43 -1.67
CA SER A 88 15.74 -0.77 -2.63
C SER A 88 16.93 -0.18 -1.88
N PHE A 89 18.07 -0.87 -1.96
CA PHE A 89 19.31 -0.39 -1.35
C PHE A 89 20.10 0.55 -2.27
N VAL A 90 19.69 0.68 -3.53
CA VAL A 90 20.30 1.53 -4.56
C VAL A 90 19.18 2.25 -5.31
N THR A 91 19.33 3.55 -5.55
CA THR A 91 18.40 4.35 -6.37
C THR A 91 18.54 3.97 -7.85
N GLY A 92 17.43 3.69 -8.55
CA GLY A 92 17.40 3.68 -10.02
C GLY A 92 17.53 2.33 -10.73
N VAL A 93 16.83 1.27 -10.31
CA VAL A 93 16.77 0.02 -11.09
C VAL A 93 15.32 -0.41 -11.33
N PRO A 94 14.79 -0.44 -12.57
CA PRO A 94 13.56 -1.15 -12.86
C PRO A 94 13.88 -2.65 -12.94
N GLN A 95 13.28 -3.46 -12.05
CA GLN A 95 13.39 -4.94 -12.14
C GLN A 95 12.00 -5.60 -12.16
N ALA A 96 10.97 -4.86 -12.58
CA ALA A 96 9.59 -5.31 -12.58
C ALA A 96 9.29 -6.31 -13.73
N ALA A 97 10.28 -7.08 -14.17
CA ALA A 97 10.07 -8.12 -15.17
C ALA A 97 9.27 -9.28 -14.56
N VAL A 98 8.07 -9.51 -15.08
CA VAL A 98 7.27 -10.69 -14.77
C VAL A 98 7.83 -11.87 -15.55
N THR A 99 8.16 -12.96 -14.87
CA THR A 99 8.62 -14.16 -15.57
C THR A 99 7.45 -14.85 -16.30
N PRO A 100 7.70 -15.55 -17.42
CA PRO A 100 6.65 -16.30 -18.12
C PRO A 100 5.93 -17.30 -17.22
N ALA A 101 6.65 -17.92 -16.27
CA ALA A 101 6.05 -18.83 -15.29
C ALA A 101 5.07 -18.11 -14.35
N LYS A 102 5.42 -16.91 -13.89
CA LYS A 102 4.55 -16.12 -13.02
C LYS A 102 3.30 -15.66 -13.77
N LEU A 103 3.45 -15.23 -15.02
CA LEU A 103 2.31 -14.82 -15.83
C LEU A 103 1.35 -15.98 -16.14
N ARG A 104 1.87 -17.18 -16.43
CA ARG A 104 1.02 -18.39 -16.57
C ARG A 104 0.23 -18.68 -15.30
N ARG A 105 0.86 -18.53 -14.12
CA ARG A 105 0.18 -18.72 -12.83
C ARG A 105 -0.94 -17.69 -12.64
N LEU A 106 -0.66 -16.40 -12.89
CA LEU A 106 -1.66 -15.34 -12.77
C LEU A 106 -2.85 -15.56 -13.72
N ARG A 107 -2.60 -15.97 -14.96
CA ARG A 107 -3.66 -16.34 -15.92
C ARG A 107 -4.54 -17.48 -15.41
N ARG A 108 -3.95 -18.51 -14.80
CA ARG A 108 -4.71 -19.61 -14.19
C ARG A 108 -5.60 -19.12 -13.05
N LEU A 109 -5.04 -18.32 -12.14
CA LEU A 109 -5.77 -17.80 -10.98
C LEU A 109 -6.88 -16.82 -11.39
N ALA A 110 -6.62 -15.97 -12.39
CA ALA A 110 -7.65 -15.12 -12.99
C ALA A 110 -8.80 -15.95 -13.58
N GLY A 111 -8.50 -17.05 -14.28
CA GLY A 111 -9.51 -17.99 -14.76
C GLY A 111 -10.36 -18.60 -13.64
N GLU A 112 -9.72 -19.07 -12.57
CA GLU A 112 -10.40 -19.62 -11.39
C GLU A 112 -11.29 -18.57 -10.71
N TYR A 113 -10.80 -17.34 -10.55
CA TYR A 113 -11.58 -16.22 -10.06
C TYR A 113 -12.87 -16.02 -10.86
N LEU A 114 -12.74 -15.96 -12.19
CA LEU A 114 -13.84 -15.71 -13.11
C LEU A 114 -14.87 -16.84 -13.16
N MET A 115 -14.48 -18.07 -12.81
CA MET A 115 -15.41 -19.20 -12.70
C MET A 115 -16.22 -19.17 -11.41
N GLU A 116 -15.62 -18.71 -10.31
CA GLU A 116 -16.25 -18.70 -8.98
C GLU A 116 -17.03 -17.42 -8.68
N ARG A 117 -16.68 -16.28 -9.32
CA ARG A 117 -17.27 -14.97 -9.06
C ARG A 117 -17.93 -14.40 -10.30
N SER A 118 -19.02 -13.65 -10.09
CA SER A 118 -19.75 -12.95 -11.15
C SER A 118 -19.57 -11.43 -11.04
N THR A 119 -18.33 -10.97 -10.99
CA THR A 119 -18.01 -9.54 -10.98
C THR A 119 -18.26 -8.95 -12.37
N PRO A 120 -19.16 -7.96 -12.56
CA PRO A 120 -19.44 -7.41 -13.88
C PRO A 120 -18.22 -6.70 -14.49
N HIS A 121 -17.84 -7.08 -15.71
CA HIS A 121 -16.72 -6.49 -16.45
C HIS A 121 -16.91 -6.68 -17.96
N ARG A 122 -16.17 -5.92 -18.76
CA ARG A 122 -16.12 -6.02 -20.23
C ARG A 122 -14.80 -6.58 -20.75
N ASP A 123 -13.73 -6.40 -19.98
CA ASP A 123 -12.39 -6.83 -20.35
C ASP A 123 -11.63 -7.29 -19.10
N VAL A 124 -10.56 -8.05 -19.32
CA VAL A 124 -9.70 -8.60 -18.27
C VAL A 124 -8.25 -8.24 -18.55
N ARG A 125 -7.55 -7.75 -17.53
CA ARG A 125 -6.14 -7.38 -17.62
C ARG A 125 -5.34 -7.95 -16.46
N ILE A 126 -4.06 -8.22 -16.70
CA ILE A 126 -3.10 -8.54 -15.64
C ILE A 126 -2.09 -7.41 -15.58
N ASP A 127 -1.92 -6.85 -14.39
CA ASP A 127 -0.98 -5.78 -14.11
C ASP A 127 0.01 -6.22 -13.04
N VAL A 128 1.14 -5.51 -12.97
CA VAL A 128 2.09 -5.66 -11.87
C VAL A 128 2.43 -4.31 -11.29
N ILE A 129 2.37 -4.23 -9.97
CA ILE A 129 2.84 -3.09 -9.21
C ILE A 129 4.12 -3.48 -8.48
N ALA A 130 5.21 -2.83 -8.81
CA ALA A 130 6.47 -2.95 -8.08
C ALA A 130 6.57 -1.84 -7.04
N VAL A 131 6.79 -2.23 -5.79
CA VAL A 131 6.97 -1.31 -4.67
C VAL A 131 8.41 -1.40 -4.17
N HIS A 132 9.05 -0.26 -4.07
CA HIS A 132 10.44 -0.12 -3.64
C HIS A 132 10.48 0.62 -2.31
N ALA A 133 10.85 -0.09 -1.25
CA ALA A 133 11.03 0.48 0.07
C ALA A 133 12.48 0.94 0.24
N HIS A 134 12.66 2.25 0.41
CA HIS A 134 13.95 2.89 0.57
C HIS A 134 14.33 2.95 2.06
N LEU A 135 15.63 3.08 2.34
CA LEU A 135 16.15 3.06 3.71
C LEU A 135 15.73 4.26 4.56
N ASP A 136 15.40 5.38 3.91
CA ASP A 136 14.90 6.61 4.51
C ASP A 136 13.39 6.53 4.86
N GLY A 137 12.75 5.40 4.56
CA GLY A 137 11.32 5.18 4.82
C GLY A 137 10.42 5.63 3.67
N VAL A 138 10.98 6.15 2.58
CA VAL A 138 10.21 6.49 1.38
C VAL A 138 9.86 5.20 0.62
N PHE A 139 8.67 5.17 0.03
CA PHE A 139 8.28 4.14 -0.92
C PHE A 139 8.13 4.76 -2.31
N SER A 140 8.63 4.09 -3.33
CA SER A 140 8.33 4.42 -4.73
C SER A 140 7.61 3.26 -5.40
N LEU A 141 6.67 3.59 -6.28
CA LEU A 141 5.80 2.63 -6.95
C LEU A 141 5.96 2.73 -8.47
N GLU A 142 6.06 1.59 -9.14
CA GLU A 142 6.01 1.45 -10.59
C GLU A 142 4.82 0.54 -10.94
N HIS A 143 3.91 1.02 -11.79
CA HIS A 143 2.75 0.26 -12.24
C HIS A 143 2.93 -0.10 -13.72
N LEU A 144 3.04 -1.40 -13.98
CA LEU A 144 3.09 -1.98 -15.31
C LEU A 144 1.71 -2.52 -15.69
N GLU A 145 1.06 -1.87 -16.64
CA GLU A 145 -0.24 -2.28 -17.14
C GLU A 145 -0.13 -3.31 -18.27
N GLY A 146 -1.02 -4.31 -18.28
CA GLY A 146 -1.22 -5.21 -19.42
C GLY A 146 -0.02 -6.09 -19.74
N VAL A 147 0.61 -6.69 -18.72
CA VAL A 147 1.75 -7.59 -18.90
C VAL A 147 1.34 -8.86 -19.67
N HIS A 148 2.11 -9.25 -20.69
CA HIS A 148 1.75 -10.32 -21.65
C HIS A 148 2.83 -11.37 -21.89
#